data_AF-A0A955QUQ8-F1
#
_entry.id   AF-A0A955QUQ8-F1
#
_cell.length_a   1.000
_cell.length_b   1.000
_cell.length_c   1.000
_cell.angle_alpha   90.00
_cell.angle_beta   90.00
_cell.angle_gamma   90.00
#
_symmetry.space_group_name_H-M   'P 1'
#
loop_
_entity.id
_entity.type
_entity.pdbx_description
1 polymer ?
#
loop_
_entity_poly.entity_id
_entity_poly.type
_entity_poly.pdbx_seq_one_letter_code
_entity_poly.pdbx_strand_id
1 'polypeptide(L)' 'MSEEEQNTLLVRRDKDGAITLYADEDWAIERGADPSELVTVPIPRELYVSGTVQQLREHAANYLESLEEAGGS' A
#
# COMPACT_ATOMS: atom_id res chain seq x y z
N MET A 1 -26.17 4.59 2.22
CA MET A 1 -24.88 5.27 2.42
C MET A 1 -23.86 4.27 1.95
N SER A 2 -23.29 4.46 0.77
CA SER A 2 -22.25 3.57 0.28
C SER A 2 -20.97 4.02 0.96
N GLU A 3 -20.62 3.38 2.08
CA GLU A 3 -19.23 3.36 2.53
C GLU A 3 -18.45 2.82 1.35
N GLU A 4 -17.66 3.69 0.71
CA GLU A 4 -16.77 3.30 -0.37
C GLU A 4 -16.01 2.06 0.07
N GLU A 5 -16.33 0.94 -0.59
CA GLU A 5 -15.71 -0.34 -0.37
C GLU A 5 -14.25 -0.23 -0.82
N GLN A 6 -13.43 0.34 0.06
CA GLN A 6 -12.00 0.45 -0.12
C GLN A 6 -11.36 -0.44 0.93
N ASN A 7 -10.55 -1.37 0.46
CA ASN A 7 -9.72 -2.19 1.32
C ASN A 7 -8.42 -1.43 1.58
N THR A 8 -7.83 -1.68 2.73
CA THR A 8 -6.56 -1.07 3.10
C THR A 8 -5.45 -2.12 2.99
N LEU A 9 -4.35 -1.75 2.35
CA LEU A 9 -3.12 -2.53 2.37
C LEU A 9 -2.00 -1.69 2.97
N LEU A 10 -1.15 -2.35 3.75
CA LEU A 10 0.08 -1.76 4.20
C LEU A 10 1.16 -1.99 3.15
N VAL A 11 1.91 -0.95 2.88
CA VAL A 11 2.89 -0.95 1.79
C VAL A 11 4.22 -0.48 2.32
N ARG A 12 5.28 -1.22 2.01
CA ARG A 12 6.65 -0.79 2.23
C ARG A 12 7.34 -0.57 0.89
N ARG A 13 7.93 0.61 0.70
CA ARG A 13 8.84 0.88 -0.40
C ARG A 13 10.26 0.63 0.07
N ASP A 14 10.92 -0.33 -0.55
CA ASP A 14 12.32 -0.61 -0.29
C ASP A 14 13.22 0.43 -0.97
N LYS A 15 14.48 0.54 -0.54
CA LYS A 15 15.42 1.55 -1.07
C LYS A 15 15.76 1.35 -2.55
N ASP A 16 15.59 0.14 -3.05
CA ASP A 16 15.71 -0.22 -4.47
C ASP A 16 14.46 0.17 -5.29
N GLY A 17 13.40 0.67 -4.65
CA GLY A 17 12.12 0.99 -5.28
C GLY A 17 11.15 -0.19 -5.34
N ALA A 18 11.54 -1.36 -4.81
CA ALA A 18 10.66 -2.51 -4.72
C ALA A 18 9.48 -2.26 -3.76
N ILE A 19 8.26 -2.57 -4.20
CA ILE A 19 7.05 -2.43 -3.40
C ILE A 19 6.64 -3.79 -2.81
N THR A 20 6.55 -3.83 -1.48
CA THR A 20 6.02 -4.98 -0.75
C THR A 20 4.67 -4.65 -0.15
N LEU A 21 3.69 -5.53 -0.38
CA LEU A 21 2.33 -5.40 0.12
C LEU A 21 2.12 -6.33 1.32
N TYR A 22 1.46 -5.83 2.34
CA TYR A 22 1.10 -6.55 3.56
C TYR A 22 -0.39 -6.35 3.84
N ALA A 23 -1.04 -7.43 4.28
CA ALA A 23 -2.46 -7.41 4.61
C ALA A 23 -2.73 -6.70 5.95
N ASP A 24 -1.79 -6.79 6.88
CA ASP A 24 -1.86 -6.21 8.22
C ASP A 24 -0.45 -5.94 8.78
N GLU A 25 -0.37 -5.09 9.80
CA GLU A 25 0.87 -4.62 10.42
C GLU A 25 1.58 -5.76 11.16
N ASP A 26 0.83 -6.59 11.90
CA ASP A 26 1.39 -7.71 12.66
C ASP A 26 2.15 -8.67 11.73
N TRP A 27 1.51 -9.02 10.60
CA TRP A 27 2.11 -9.87 9.58
C TRP A 27 3.34 -9.23 8.90
N ALA A 28 3.35 -7.91 8.78
CA ALA A 28 4.50 -7.18 8.25
C ALA A 28 5.69 -7.22 9.22
N ILE A 29 5.42 -6.97 10.51
CA ILE A 29 6.42 -7.01 11.58
C ILE A 29 7.02 -8.41 11.70
N GLU A 30 6.20 -9.47 11.64
CA GLU A 30 6.68 -10.86 11.66
C GLU A 30 7.64 -11.18 10.49
N ARG A 31 7.51 -10.47 9.36
CA ARG A 31 8.40 -10.59 8.20
C ARG A 31 9.65 -9.71 8.30
N GLY A 32 9.81 -8.97 9.39
CA GLY A 32 10.89 -8.02 9.60
C GLY A 32 10.68 -6.69 8.87
N ALA A 33 9.43 -6.26 8.68
CA ALA A 33 9.14 -4.91 8.25
C ALA A 33 9.03 -3.96 9.44
N ASP A 34 9.65 -2.79 9.31
CA ASP A 34 9.51 -1.72 10.28
C ASP A 34 8.14 -1.04 10.14
N PRO A 35 7.29 -1.03 11.18
CA PRO A 35 5.95 -0.43 11.10
C PRO A 35 6.00 1.07 10.81
N SER A 36 7.08 1.74 11.22
CA SER A 36 7.33 3.16 10.91
C SER A 36 7.60 3.43 9.42
N GLU A 37 7.97 2.40 8.64
CA GLU A 37 8.17 2.49 7.19
C GLU A 37 6.95 1.98 6.41
N LEU A 38 5.92 1.47 7.10
CA LEU A 38 4.68 1.03 6.47
C LEU A 38 3.77 2.21 6.22
N VAL A 39 3.32 2.32 4.98
CA VAL A 39 2.36 3.32 4.55
C VAL A 39 1.03 2.63 4.30
N THR A 40 -0.03 3.21 4.85
CA THR A 40 -1.39 2.74 4.67
C THR A 40 -1.93 3.23 3.33
N VAL A 41 -2.19 2.32 2.41
CA VAL A 41 -2.67 2.64 1.06
C VAL A 41 -4.12 2.19 0.90
N PRO A 42 -5.05 3.10 0.56
CA PRO A 42 -6.40 2.75 0.20
C PRO A 42 -6.43 2.13 -1.20
N ILE A 43 -7.05 0.95 -1.29
CA ILE A 43 -7.18 0.14 -2.50
C ILE A 43 -8.67 0.01 -2.85
N PRO A 44 -9.09 0.32 -4.07
CA PRO A 44 -10.46 0.08 -4.51
C PRO A 44 -10.83 -1.40 -4.35
N ARG A 45 -12.00 -1.75 -3.78
CA ARG A 45 -12.39 -3.16 -3.59
C ARG A 45 -12.37 -3.96 -4.89
N GLU A 46 -12.76 -3.37 -6.01
CA GLU A 46 -12.70 -4.04 -7.31
C GLU A 46 -11.26 -4.46 -7.66
N LEU A 47 -10.29 -3.59 -7.38
CA LEU A 47 -8.87 -3.89 -7.58
C LEU A 47 -8.35 -4.89 -6.54
N TYR A 48 -8.83 -4.81 -5.31
CA TYR A 48 -8.46 -5.74 -4.25
C TYR A 48 -8.95 -7.17 -4.51
N VAL A 49 -10.18 -7.33 -5.01
CA VAL A 49 -10.83 -8.63 -5.20
C VAL A 49 -10.50 -9.25 -6.55
N SER A 50 -10.47 -8.44 -7.62
CA SER A 50 -10.33 -8.93 -9.00
C SER A 50 -9.01 -8.51 -9.65
N GLY A 51 -8.27 -7.58 -9.04
CA GLY A 51 -7.01 -7.11 -9.56
C GLY A 51 -5.87 -8.09 -9.32
N THR A 52 -4.80 -7.92 -10.09
CA THR A 52 -3.58 -8.69 -9.92
C THR A 52 -2.65 -8.04 -8.90
N VAL A 53 -1.75 -8.85 -8.31
CA VAL A 53 -0.70 -8.34 -7.41
C VAL A 53 0.16 -7.26 -8.08
N GLN A 54 0.39 -7.34 -9.39
CA GLN A 54 1.11 -6.30 -10.14
C GLN A 54 0.34 -4.98 -10.14
N GLN A 55 -0.95 -4.99 -10.47
CA GLN A 55 -1.76 -3.77 -10.46
C GLN A 55 -1.88 -3.15 -9.06
N LEU A 56 -1.95 -3.99 -8.02
CA LEU A 56 -1.92 -3.51 -6.63
C LEU A 56 -0.60 -2.81 -6.30
N ARG A 57 0.53 -3.35 -6.74
CA ARG A 57 1.85 -2.73 -6.56
C ARG A 57 1.98 -1.43 -7.35
N GLU A 58 1.47 -1.39 -8.59
CA GLU A 58 1.46 -0.17 -9.40
C GLU A 58 0.61 0.91 -8.75
N HIS A 59 -0.60 0.58 -8.30
CA HIS A 59 -1.46 1.53 -7.57
C HIS A 59 -0.78 2.05 -6.31
N ALA A 60 -0.17 1.15 -5.53
CA ALA A 60 0.57 1.51 -4.34
C ALA A 60 1.79 2.39 -4.64
N ALA A 61 2.57 2.10 -5.68
CA ALA A 61 3.70 2.94 -6.09
C ALA A 61 3.24 4.36 -6.45
N ASN A 62 2.22 4.49 -7.30
CA ASN A 62 1.67 5.80 -7.68
C ASN A 62 1.12 6.58 -6.47
N TYR A 63 0.51 5.88 -5.51
CA TYR A 63 0.01 6.50 -4.28
C TYR A 63 1.15 7.04 -3.42
N LEU A 64 2.22 6.25 -3.23
CA LEU A 64 3.41 6.68 -2.50
C LEU A 64 4.09 7.87 -3.17
N GLU A 65 4.26 7.82 -4.49
CA GLU A 65 4.82 8.95 -5.26
C GLU A 65 3.95 10.22 -5.08
N SER A 66 2.63 10.08 -5.12
CA SER A 66 1.71 11.21 -4.88
C SER A 66 1.81 11.77 -3.45
N LEU A 67 2.04 10.92 -2.46
CA LEU A 67 2.25 11.35 -1.07
C LEU A 67 3.59 12.08 -0.88
N GLU A 68 4.65 11.62 -1.53
CA GLU A 68 5.96 12.28 -1.51
C GLU A 68 5.88 13.67 -2.15
N GLU A 69 5.18 13.79 -3.28
CA GLU A 69 4.94 15.06 -3.97
C GLU A 69 4.04 16.01 -3.15
N ALA A 70 3.05 15.48 -2.42
CA ALA A 70 2.15 16.28 -1.58
C ALA A 70 2.74 16.66 -0.21
N GLY A 71 3.66 15.85 0.32
CA GLY A 71 4.34 16.08 1.61
C GLY A 71 5.58 16.96 1.51
N GLY A 72 6.07 17.24 0.31
CA GLY A 72 7.12 18.22 0.04
C GLY A 72 6.57 19.64 -0.12
N SER A 73 6.27 20.32 0.98
CA SER A 73 6.00 21.78 1.00
C SER A 73 6.72 22.46 2.15
#